data_AF-A0A093YD13-F1
#
_entry.id   AF-A0A093YD13-F1
#
_cell.length_a   1.000
_cell.length_b   1.000
_cell.length_c   1.000
_cell.angle_alpha   90.00
_cell.angle_beta   90.00
_cell.angle_gamma   90.00
#
_symmetry.space_group_name_H-M   'P 1'
#
loop_
_entity.id
_entity.type
_entity.pdbx_description
1 polymer ?
#
loop_
_entity_poly.entity_id
_entity_poly.type
_entity_poly.pdbx_seq_one_letter_code
_entity_poly.pdbx_strand_id
1 'polypeptide(L)'
;MEKPITIKILMIHGYGQSGPLLDIKTSRLQHALQEAFTNHTRTCKVRFYFPTAPCRILVPSLREPKESPTGGQLESLDMWTWCMDYSSGGNKFFDENKTISDLDNALDSIAEIIRQYGPFDGVIGFSSGACIAALIASLLEEGRKQAFEKWESKNGMPYPNSFLREGKSDGKHNVLQSPLKFA
;
A
#
# COMPACT_ATOMS: atom_id res chain seq x y z
N MET A 1 20.26 18.39 -22.72
CA MET A 1 19.73 18.64 -21.36
C MET A 1 19.42 17.30 -20.75
N GLU A 2 19.97 16.98 -19.58
CA GLU A 2 19.69 15.72 -18.89
C GLU A 2 18.22 15.65 -18.47
N LYS A 3 17.63 14.45 -18.58
CA LYS A 3 16.23 14.22 -18.20
C LYS A 3 16.09 14.36 -16.68
N PRO A 4 15.07 15.10 -16.18
CA PRO A 4 14.86 15.25 -14.75
C PRO A 4 14.68 13.88 -14.07
N ILE A 5 15.39 13.67 -12.95
CA ILE A 5 15.20 12.49 -12.10
C ILE A 5 13.80 12.56 -11.52
N THR A 6 13.03 11.47 -11.61
CA THR A 6 11.68 11.40 -11.02
C THR A 6 11.69 10.44 -9.85
N ILE A 7 11.45 10.96 -8.65
CA ILE A 7 11.22 10.17 -7.43
C ILE A 7 9.74 9.79 -7.38
N LYS A 8 9.43 8.49 -7.31
CA LYS A 8 8.06 7.99 -7.16
C LYS A 8 7.83 7.48 -5.74
N ILE A 9 6.77 7.98 -5.10
CA ILE A 9 6.39 7.60 -3.74
C ILE A 9 5.01 6.94 -3.76
N LEU A 10 4.92 5.73 -3.23
CA LEU A 10 3.67 5.00 -3.03
C LEU A 10 3.03 5.44 -1.70
N MET A 11 1.77 5.86 -1.73
CA MET A 11 1.05 6.42 -0.57
C MET A 11 -0.09 5.48 -0.16
N ILE A 12 0.00 4.87 1.02
CA ILE A 12 -0.88 3.78 1.46
C ILE A 12 -1.81 4.25 2.58
N HIS A 13 -3.12 4.27 2.30
CA HIS A 13 -4.13 4.77 3.24
C HIS A 13 -4.45 3.77 4.36
N GLY A 14 -5.01 4.28 5.45
CA GLY A 14 -5.47 3.48 6.59
C GLY A 14 -6.89 2.92 6.42
N TYR A 15 -7.35 2.15 7.41
CA TYR A 15 -8.67 1.53 7.45
C TYR A 15 -9.81 2.56 7.29
N GLY A 16 -10.81 2.22 6.48
CA GLY A 16 -11.99 3.06 6.25
C GLY A 16 -11.72 4.31 5.43
N GLN A 17 -10.61 4.34 4.69
CA GLN A 17 -10.22 5.46 3.83
C GLN A 17 -10.06 4.99 2.38
N SER A 18 -9.63 5.91 1.51
CA SER A 18 -9.33 5.65 0.10
C SER A 18 -8.09 6.44 -0.32
N GLY A 19 -7.56 6.13 -1.51
CA GLY A 19 -6.44 6.87 -2.12
C GLY A 19 -6.71 8.37 -2.24
N PRO A 20 -7.81 8.80 -2.88
CA PRO A 20 -8.17 10.22 -2.99
C PRO A 20 -8.30 10.93 -1.63
N LEU A 21 -8.81 10.24 -0.61
CA LEU A 21 -8.91 10.83 0.73
C LEU A 21 -7.54 11.05 1.38
N LEU A 22 -6.60 10.10 1.19
CA LEU A 22 -5.24 10.26 1.67
C LEU A 22 -4.50 11.38 0.92
N ASP A 23 -4.70 11.51 -0.39
CA ASP A 23 -4.15 12.59 -1.22
C ASP A 23 -4.48 13.96 -0.60
N ILE A 24 -5.78 14.23 -0.42
CA ILE A 24 -6.26 15.49 0.18
C ILE A 24 -5.65 15.71 1.57
N LYS A 25 -5.68 14.70 2.44
CA LYS A 25 -5.16 14.77 3.82
C LYS A 25 -3.66 15.02 3.89
N THR A 26 -2.92 14.59 2.88
CA THR A 26 -1.45 14.69 2.83
C THR A 26 -0.94 15.80 1.93
N SER A 27 -1.81 16.64 1.37
CA SER A 27 -1.44 17.76 0.47
C SER A 27 -0.27 18.63 0.98
N ARG A 28 -0.26 18.98 2.28
CA ARG A 28 0.85 19.74 2.88
C ARG A 28 2.16 18.96 2.94
N LEU A 29 2.09 17.67 3.25
CA LEU A 29 3.26 16.78 3.24
C LEU A 29 3.81 16.64 1.81
N GLN A 30 2.94 16.49 0.82
CA GLN A 30 3.32 16.44 -0.59
C GLN A 30 4.09 17.70 -1.02
N HIS A 31 3.58 18.88 -0.67
CA HIS A 31 4.25 20.15 -0.94
C HIS A 31 5.62 20.22 -0.26
N ALA A 32 5.69 19.87 1.02
CA ALA A 32 6.95 19.90 1.78
C ALA A 32 8.01 18.95 1.19
N LEU A 33 7.61 17.74 0.77
CA LEU A 33 8.52 16.79 0.12
C LEU A 33 8.95 17.27 -1.28
N GLN A 34 8.02 17.78 -2.08
CA GLN A 34 8.35 18.37 -3.38
C GLN A 34 9.35 19.51 -3.22
N GLU A 35 9.10 20.43 -2.29
CA GLU A 35 9.99 21.54 -1.98
C GLU A 35 11.38 21.05 -1.53
N ALA A 36 11.43 20.11 -0.57
CA ALA A 36 12.68 19.57 -0.06
C ALA A 36 13.55 18.95 -1.17
N PHE A 37 12.98 18.14 -2.05
CA PHE A 37 13.73 17.47 -3.12
C PHE A 37 14.03 18.38 -4.32
N THR A 38 13.15 19.32 -4.65
CA THR A 38 13.31 20.20 -5.83
C THR A 38 14.22 21.40 -5.55
N ASN A 39 14.15 22.01 -4.36
CA ASN A 39 14.95 23.19 -4.01
C ASN A 39 16.46 22.89 -3.98
N HIS A 40 16.84 21.67 -3.62
CA HIS A 40 18.26 21.29 -3.51
C HIS A 40 18.90 20.92 -4.85
N THR A 41 18.13 20.50 -5.86
CA THR A 41 18.69 19.88 -7.07
C THR A 41 18.27 20.54 -8.38
N ARG A 42 17.14 21.27 -8.42
CA ARG A 42 16.50 21.86 -9.63
C ARG A 42 16.24 20.88 -10.81
N THR A 43 16.57 19.61 -10.64
CA THR A 43 16.48 18.55 -11.67
C THR A 43 15.65 17.35 -11.19
N CYS A 44 15.12 17.40 -9.97
CA CYS A 44 14.28 16.35 -9.40
C CYS A 44 12.78 16.70 -9.49
N LYS A 45 11.95 15.73 -9.85
CA LYS A 45 10.48 15.78 -9.76
C LYS A 45 10.00 14.70 -8.80
N VAL A 46 9.05 15.03 -7.92
CA VAL A 46 8.43 14.04 -7.01
C VAL A 46 7.02 13.73 -7.49
N ARG A 47 6.69 12.45 -7.62
CA ARG A 47 5.35 11.96 -7.97
C ARG A 47 4.82 11.06 -6.87
N PHE A 48 3.58 11.31 -6.47
CA PHE A 48 2.88 10.51 -5.47
C PHE A 48 1.82 9.64 -6.15
N TYR A 49 1.64 8.43 -5.66
CA TYR A 49 0.63 7.50 -6.14
C TYR A 49 -0.25 7.05 -4.98
N PHE A 50 -1.54 7.30 -5.09
CA PHE A 50 -2.54 7.07 -4.03
C PHE A 50 -3.53 5.98 -4.46
N PRO A 51 -3.14 4.69 -4.42
CA PRO A 51 -4.08 3.61 -4.69
C PRO A 51 -5.15 3.52 -3.59
N THR A 52 -6.31 3.00 -3.96
CA THR A 52 -7.34 2.56 -3.02
C THR A 52 -7.20 1.06 -2.79
N ALA A 53 -7.33 0.63 -1.54
CA ALA A 53 -7.23 -0.76 -1.14
C ALA A 53 -8.32 -1.63 -1.81
N PRO A 54 -8.08 -2.94 -2.00
CA PRO A 54 -8.98 -3.79 -2.80
C PRO A 54 -10.28 -4.16 -2.07
N CYS A 55 -10.33 -4.11 -0.74
CA CYS A 55 -11.48 -4.59 0.02
C CYS A 55 -12.39 -3.45 0.45
N ARG A 56 -13.64 -3.44 -0.06
CA ARG A 56 -14.66 -2.45 0.31
C ARG A 56 -15.33 -2.85 1.62
N ILE A 57 -15.38 -1.92 2.58
CA ILE A 57 -16.10 -2.09 3.84
C ILE A 57 -17.57 -1.76 3.61
N LEU A 58 -18.44 -2.76 3.78
CA LEU A 58 -19.88 -2.56 3.78
C LEU A 58 -20.33 -2.19 5.19
N VAL A 59 -20.99 -1.04 5.35
CA VAL A 59 -21.60 -0.62 6.62
C VAL A 59 -23.07 -1.03 6.61
N PRO A 60 -23.49 -2.10 7.32
CA PRO A 60 -24.84 -2.65 7.19
C PRO A 60 -25.96 -1.73 7.68
N SER A 61 -25.63 -0.67 8.45
CA SER A 61 -26.60 0.24 9.06
C SER A 61 -27.04 1.40 8.16
N LEU A 62 -26.43 1.59 6.98
CA LEU A 62 -26.97 2.50 5.98
C LEU A 62 -28.04 1.73 5.20
N ARG A 63 -29.30 1.91 5.60
CA ARG A 63 -30.46 1.56 4.76
C ARG A 63 -30.15 2.04 3.34
N GLU A 64 -30.43 1.19 2.34
CA GLU A 64 -30.39 1.60 0.92
C GLU A 64 -30.96 3.02 0.80
N PRO A 65 -30.34 3.92 0.01
CA PRO A 65 -30.78 5.30 -0.07
C PRO A 65 -32.26 5.32 -0.45
N LYS A 66 -33.14 5.52 0.53
CA LYS A 66 -34.47 6.00 0.23
C LYS A 66 -34.24 7.38 -0.34
N GLU A 67 -34.57 7.54 -1.62
CA GLU A 67 -34.51 8.80 -2.34
C GLU A 67 -34.87 9.95 -1.41
N SER A 68 -33.88 10.78 -1.08
CA SER A 68 -34.12 11.99 -0.34
C SER A 68 -34.96 12.92 -1.24
N PRO A 69 -36.00 13.60 -0.72
CA PRO A 69 -36.81 14.53 -1.52
C PRO A 69 -36.01 15.72 -2.07
N THR A 70 -34.80 15.91 -1.54
CA THR A 70 -33.77 16.80 -2.05
C THR A 70 -32.67 15.93 -2.65
N GLY A 71 -32.48 16.01 -3.97
CA GLY A 71 -31.62 15.14 -4.79
C GLY A 71 -30.11 15.22 -4.53
N GLY A 72 -29.67 15.19 -3.28
CA GLY A 72 -28.31 14.83 -2.90
C GLY A 72 -28.25 13.33 -2.64
N GLN A 73 -27.63 12.57 -3.55
CA GLN A 73 -27.20 11.21 -3.24
C GLN A 73 -26.39 11.26 -1.93
N LEU A 74 -26.88 10.60 -0.89
CA LEU A 74 -26.01 10.25 0.24
C LEU A 74 -24.99 9.26 -0.34
N GLU A 75 -23.86 9.79 -0.81
CA GLU A 75 -22.73 8.99 -1.29
C GLU A 75 -22.49 7.89 -0.28
N SER A 76 -22.57 6.63 -0.73
CA SER A 76 -22.11 5.50 0.06
C SER A 76 -20.74 5.87 0.60
N LEU A 77 -20.56 5.98 1.91
CA LEU A 77 -19.27 6.32 2.52
C LEU A 77 -18.22 5.37 1.93
N ASP A 78 -17.29 5.93 1.15
CA ASP A 78 -16.34 5.18 0.34
C ASP A 78 -15.21 4.65 1.24
N MET A 79 -15.50 3.56 1.94
CA MET A 79 -14.65 2.98 2.97
C MET A 79 -13.94 1.73 2.45
N TRP A 80 -12.62 1.73 2.50
CA TRP A 80 -11.80 0.61 2.04
C TRP A 80 -10.78 0.17 3.08
N THR A 81 -10.35 -1.09 2.98
CA THR A 81 -9.30 -1.68 3.81
C THR A 81 -8.41 -2.60 2.98
N TRP A 82 -7.14 -2.70 3.39
CA TRP A 82 -6.17 -3.62 2.79
C TRP A 82 -6.43 -5.07 3.21
N CYS A 83 -6.92 -5.29 4.43
CA CYS A 83 -7.24 -6.61 4.97
C CYS A 83 -8.60 -6.53 5.70
N MET A 84 -9.50 -7.50 5.47
CA MET A 84 -10.87 -7.46 6.03
C MET A 84 -10.97 -7.82 7.50
N ASP A 85 -10.00 -8.55 8.04
CA ASP A 85 -10.07 -9.07 9.41
C ASP A 85 -9.64 -8.04 10.45
N TYR A 86 -10.40 -6.94 10.54
CA TYR A 86 -10.50 -6.12 11.74
C TYR A 86 -11.66 -6.65 12.57
N SER A 87 -11.58 -7.90 13.01
CA SER A 87 -12.50 -8.57 13.97
C SER A 87 -13.87 -7.90 14.10
N SER A 88 -14.82 -8.30 13.23
CA SER A 88 -16.24 -7.97 13.41
C SER A 88 -16.67 -8.38 14.82
N GLY A 89 -16.84 -7.41 15.73
CA GLY A 89 -17.14 -7.70 17.15
C GLY A 89 -16.41 -6.84 18.19
N GLY A 90 -15.54 -5.91 17.78
CA GLY A 90 -15.28 -4.70 18.58
C GLY A 90 -14.53 -4.84 19.91
N ASN A 91 -13.82 -5.95 20.19
CA ASN A 91 -13.09 -6.06 21.47
C ASN A 91 -11.58 -6.33 21.40
N LYS A 92 -11.00 -6.61 20.22
CA LYS A 92 -9.53 -6.66 20.06
C LYS A 92 -9.12 -6.13 18.70
N PHE A 93 -8.35 -5.03 18.68
CA PHE A 93 -7.71 -4.50 17.48
C PHE A 93 -6.65 -5.43 16.89
N PHE A 94 -6.17 -6.40 17.68
CA PHE A 94 -5.23 -7.44 17.29
C PHE A 94 -5.57 -8.71 18.06
N ASP A 95 -5.90 -9.78 17.35
CA ASP A 95 -5.92 -11.12 17.91
C ASP A 95 -4.66 -11.84 17.41
N GLU A 96 -3.64 -11.91 18.25
CA GLU A 96 -2.36 -12.55 17.94
C GLU A 96 -2.49 -14.04 17.60
N ASN A 97 -3.64 -14.65 17.92
CA ASN A 97 -3.95 -16.05 17.61
C ASN A 97 -4.68 -16.21 16.26
N LYS A 98 -4.96 -15.11 15.56
CA LYS A 98 -5.61 -15.13 14.25
C LYS A 98 -4.68 -14.65 13.16
N THR A 99 -4.70 -15.38 12.05
CA THR A 99 -4.05 -14.95 10.82
C THR A 99 -4.79 -13.74 10.26
N ILE A 100 -4.04 -12.77 9.74
CA ILE A 100 -4.63 -11.63 9.03
C ILE A 100 -5.22 -12.16 7.72
N SER A 101 -6.54 -12.27 7.67
CA SER A 101 -7.25 -12.66 6.44
C SER A 101 -7.04 -11.58 5.36
N ASP A 102 -6.94 -12.01 4.09
CA ASP A 102 -6.72 -11.16 2.89
C ASP A 102 -5.35 -10.45 2.78
N LEU A 103 -4.36 -10.79 3.61
CA LEU A 103 -3.01 -10.22 3.43
C LEU A 103 -2.45 -10.54 2.03
N ASP A 104 -2.67 -11.75 1.52
CA ASP A 104 -2.22 -12.14 0.17
C ASP A 104 -2.87 -11.26 -0.91
N ASN A 105 -4.19 -11.01 -0.80
CA ASN A 105 -4.90 -10.12 -1.74
C ASN A 105 -4.38 -8.66 -1.66
N ALA A 106 -4.06 -8.19 -0.45
CA ALA A 106 -3.45 -6.88 -0.27
C ALA A 106 -2.09 -6.78 -0.98
N LEU A 107 -1.24 -7.79 -0.77
CA LEU A 107 0.09 -7.88 -1.36
C LEU A 107 0.01 -8.02 -2.88
N ASP A 108 -0.91 -8.82 -3.41
CA ASP A 108 -1.12 -8.99 -4.85
C ASP A 108 -1.59 -7.70 -5.52
N SER A 109 -2.53 -6.99 -4.89
CA SER A 109 -2.99 -5.68 -5.36
C SER A 109 -1.85 -4.67 -5.43
N ILE A 110 -0.99 -4.63 -4.41
CA ILE A 110 0.17 -3.74 -4.37
C ILE A 110 1.24 -4.14 -5.37
N ALA A 111 1.51 -5.43 -5.51
CA ALA A 111 2.44 -5.93 -6.50
C ALA A 111 2.01 -5.49 -7.91
N GLU A 112 0.70 -5.55 -8.20
CA GLU A 112 0.17 -5.07 -9.47
C GLU A 112 0.36 -3.56 -9.66
N ILE A 113 0.13 -2.75 -8.62
CA ILE A 113 0.43 -1.31 -8.63
C ILE A 113 1.93 -1.06 -8.90
N ILE A 114 2.82 -1.85 -8.30
CA ILE A 114 4.27 -1.77 -8.54
C ILE A 114 4.60 -2.13 -10.00
N ARG A 115 3.99 -3.17 -10.57
CA ARG A 115 4.19 -3.52 -12.00
C ARG A 115 3.74 -2.40 -12.93
N GLN A 116 2.57 -1.82 -12.66
CA GLN A 116 1.96 -0.82 -13.54
C GLN A 116 2.64 0.56 -13.44
N TYR A 117 2.99 0.99 -12.23
CA TYR A 117 3.38 2.37 -11.97
C TYR A 117 4.79 2.53 -11.41
N GLY A 118 5.42 1.44 -10.98
CA GLY A 118 6.76 1.43 -10.41
C GLY A 118 7.89 1.65 -11.43
N PRO A 119 9.14 1.37 -11.05
CA PRO A 119 9.55 1.09 -9.67
C PRO A 119 9.31 2.32 -8.78
N PHE A 120 9.00 2.09 -7.51
CA PHE A 120 8.89 3.14 -6.49
C PHE A 120 10.21 3.35 -5.76
N ASP A 121 10.54 4.61 -5.48
CA ASP A 121 11.72 4.98 -4.71
C ASP A 121 11.45 4.99 -3.20
N GLY A 122 10.18 5.18 -2.81
CA GLY A 122 9.78 5.10 -1.41
C GLY A 122 8.31 4.82 -1.22
N VAL A 123 7.96 4.56 0.04
CA VAL A 123 6.59 4.28 0.48
C VAL A 123 6.28 5.10 1.72
N ILE A 124 5.06 5.60 1.83
CA ILE A 124 4.54 6.26 3.03
C ILE A 124 3.18 5.66 3.32
N GLY A 125 2.96 5.20 4.56
CA GLY A 125 1.69 4.65 4.99
C GLY A 125 1.13 5.33 6.23
N PHE A 126 -0.19 5.29 6.40
CA PHE A 126 -0.88 5.81 7.58
C PHE A 126 -1.68 4.72 8.31
N SER A 127 -1.51 4.61 9.63
CA SER A 127 -2.20 3.62 10.48
C SER A 127 -2.04 2.19 9.93
N SER A 128 -3.11 1.49 9.56
CA SER A 128 -3.01 0.17 8.90
C SER A 128 -2.20 0.18 7.60
N GLY A 129 -2.26 1.29 6.85
CA GLY A 129 -1.44 1.50 5.66
C GLY A 129 0.05 1.62 6.00
N ALA A 130 0.42 2.06 7.20
CA ALA A 130 1.81 2.07 7.66
C ALA A 130 2.34 0.66 7.92
N CYS A 131 1.50 -0.24 8.45
CA CYS A 131 1.86 -1.65 8.59
C CYS A 131 2.13 -2.29 7.22
N ILE A 132 1.25 -2.05 6.25
CA ILE A 132 1.42 -2.51 4.88
C ILE A 132 2.68 -1.91 4.23
N ALA A 133 2.93 -0.61 4.40
CA ALA A 133 4.14 0.06 3.92
C ALA A 133 5.42 -0.59 4.47
N ALA A 134 5.47 -0.86 5.77
CA ALA A 134 6.60 -1.54 6.41
C ALA A 134 6.78 -2.98 5.90
N LEU A 135 5.69 -3.71 5.68
CA LEU A 135 5.74 -5.05 5.10
C LEU A 135 6.33 -5.03 3.68
N ILE A 136 5.89 -4.11 2.83
CA ILE A 136 6.43 -3.94 1.46
C ILE A 136 7.91 -3.60 1.50
N ALA A 137 8.29 -2.65 2.35
CA ALA A 137 9.68 -2.26 2.51
C ALA A 137 10.56 -3.47 2.86
N SER A 138 10.14 -4.25 3.86
CA SER A 138 10.86 -5.45 4.29
C SER A 138 10.86 -6.55 3.22
N LEU A 139 9.76 -6.76 2.49
CA LEU A 139 9.67 -7.75 1.41
C LEU A 139 10.68 -7.49 0.29
N LEU A 140 10.96 -6.21 0.00
CA LEU A 140 11.86 -5.80 -1.06
C LEU A 140 13.35 -5.80 -0.64
N GLU A 141 13.68 -6.02 0.63
CA GLU A 141 15.06 -6.09 1.10
C GLU A 141 15.79 -7.35 0.61
N GLU A 142 17.11 -7.22 0.42
CA GLU A 142 17.97 -8.34 0.08
C GLU A 142 17.97 -9.39 1.20
N GLY A 143 17.97 -10.68 0.84
CA GLY A 143 17.94 -11.77 1.82
C GLY A 143 16.54 -12.09 2.39
N ARG A 144 15.52 -11.28 2.11
CA ARG A 144 14.19 -11.49 2.70
C ARG A 144 13.54 -12.78 2.24
N LYS A 145 13.64 -13.13 0.95
CA LYS A 145 13.13 -14.40 0.42
C LYS A 145 13.70 -15.61 1.17
N GLN A 146 15.00 -15.63 1.40
CA GLN A 146 15.68 -16.70 2.14
C GLN A 146 15.23 -16.74 3.60
N ALA A 147 14.95 -15.58 4.20
CA ALA A 147 14.38 -15.53 5.55
C ALA A 147 12.99 -16.18 5.60
N PHE A 148 12.11 -15.90 4.64
CA PHE A 148 10.79 -16.55 4.55
C PHE A 148 10.91 -18.07 4.37
N GLU A 149 11.75 -18.55 3.44
CA GLU A 149 11.98 -19.99 3.22
C GLU A 149 12.42 -20.72 4.50
N LYS A 150 13.28 -20.07 5.32
CA LYS A 150 13.71 -20.62 6.61
C LYS A 150 12.54 -20.75 7.61
N TRP A 151 11.63 -19.79 7.62
CA TRP A 151 10.49 -19.76 8.54
C TRP A 151 9.29 -20.56 8.05
N GLU A 152 9.18 -20.82 6.75
CA GLU A 152 8.13 -21.67 6.16
C GLU A 152 8.17 -23.08 6.76
N SER A 153 9.37 -23.64 6.97
CA SER A 153 9.57 -24.92 7.69
C SER A 153 9.06 -24.92 9.15
N LYS A 154 8.76 -23.75 9.70
CA LYS A 154 8.25 -23.54 11.07
C LYS A 154 6.82 -22.98 11.08
N ASN A 155 6.02 -23.29 10.05
CA ASN A 155 4.65 -22.81 9.90
C ASN A 155 4.55 -21.28 9.71
N GLY A 156 5.62 -20.64 9.21
CA GLY A 156 5.58 -19.26 8.73
C GLY A 156 4.90 -19.17 7.35
N MET A 157 4.40 -18.00 7.00
CA MET A 157 3.87 -17.76 5.66
C MET A 157 4.98 -17.91 4.59
N PRO A 158 4.68 -18.44 3.39
CA PRO A 158 5.62 -18.47 2.28
C PRO A 158 5.92 -17.04 1.79
N TYR A 159 7.03 -16.88 1.06
CA TYR A 159 7.31 -15.60 0.41
C TYR A 159 6.24 -15.29 -0.65
N PRO A 160 5.65 -14.09 -0.70
CA PRO A 160 4.58 -13.77 -1.65
C PRO A 160 5.04 -13.90 -3.10
N ASN A 161 4.43 -14.81 -3.87
CA ASN A 161 4.80 -15.05 -5.26
C ASN A 161 4.61 -13.80 -6.14
N SER A 162 3.64 -12.94 -5.81
CA SER A 162 3.42 -11.68 -6.51
C SER A 162 4.58 -10.69 -6.37
N PHE A 163 5.41 -10.83 -5.33
CA PHE A 163 6.63 -10.04 -5.14
C PHE A 163 7.85 -10.65 -5.81
N LEU A 164 7.68 -11.68 -6.66
CA LEU A 164 8.71 -12.20 -7.54
C LEU A 164 8.60 -11.58 -8.94
N ARG A 165 9.74 -11.47 -9.62
CA ARG A 165 9.80 -10.97 -10.99
C ARG A 165 9.39 -12.07 -11.96
N GLU A 166 8.56 -11.75 -12.95
CA GLU A 166 8.22 -12.67 -14.04
C GLU A 166 9.37 -12.71 -15.08
N GLY A 167 9.97 -13.87 -15.33
CA GLY A 167 10.97 -14.08 -16.40
C GLY A 167 12.34 -14.59 -15.95
N LYS A 168 13.32 -14.60 -16.88
CA LYS A 168 14.68 -15.14 -16.66
C LYS A 168 15.36 -14.39 -15.53
N SER A 169 15.52 -15.08 -14.40
CA SER A 169 16.22 -14.62 -13.21
C SER A 169 17.70 -14.35 -13.53
N ASP A 170 18.22 -13.18 -13.15
CA ASP A 170 19.65 -12.88 -13.24
C ASP A 170 20.47 -13.61 -12.15
N GLY A 171 19.87 -14.60 -11.48
CA GLY A 171 20.45 -15.39 -10.39
C GLY A 171 20.71 -14.61 -9.09
N LYS A 172 20.72 -13.27 -9.15
CA LYS A 172 21.00 -12.38 -8.02
C LYS A 172 19.77 -11.67 -7.48
N HIS A 173 18.82 -11.22 -8.32
CA HIS A 173 17.67 -10.44 -7.89
C HIS A 173 16.38 -10.97 -8.53
N ASN A 174 15.62 -11.76 -7.75
CA ASN A 174 14.35 -12.35 -8.20
C ASN A 174 13.11 -11.63 -7.65
N VAL A 175 13.29 -10.44 -7.08
CA VAL A 175 12.25 -9.64 -6.45
C VAL A 175 11.61 -8.66 -7.45
N LEU A 176 10.36 -8.27 -7.17
CA LEU A 176 9.51 -7.47 -8.05
C LEU A 176 10.12 -6.13 -8.47
N GLN A 177 10.80 -5.45 -7.54
CA GLN A 177 11.59 -4.25 -7.79
C GLN A 177 12.80 -4.20 -6.84
N SER A 178 13.74 -3.31 -7.10
CA SER A 178 14.84 -3.04 -6.17
C SER A 178 14.32 -2.56 -4.80
N PRO A 179 15.12 -2.71 -3.72
CA PRO A 179 14.80 -2.15 -2.41
C PRO A 179 14.43 -0.66 -2.51
N LEU A 180 13.48 -0.24 -1.68
CA LEU A 180 13.12 1.17 -1.55
C LEU A 180 14.34 1.97 -1.08
N LYS A 181 14.52 3.16 -1.64
CA LYS A 181 15.59 4.08 -1.23
C LYS A 181 15.25 4.77 0.10
N PHE A 182 13.95 4.95 0.36
CA PHE A 182 13.41 5.55 1.58
C PHE A 182 12.14 4.80 1.98
N ALA A 183 12.09 4.29 3.21
CA ALA A 183 10.96 3.57 3.78
C ALA A 183 10.89 3.78 5.29
#